data_AF-F8AWN8-F1
#
_entry.id   AF-F8AWN8-F1
#
_cell.length_a   1.000
_cell.length_b   1.000
_cell.length_c   1.000
_cell.angle_alpha   90.00
_cell.angle_beta   90.00
_cell.angle_gamma   90.00
#
_symmetry.space_group_name_H-M   'P 1'
#
loop_
_entity.id
_entity.type
_entity.pdbx_description
1 polymer ?
#
loop_
_entity_poly.entity_id
_entity_poly.type
_entity_poly.pdbx_seq_one_letter_code
_entity_poly.pdbx_strand_id
1 'polypeptide(L)'
;MAARMSDLAEATGRPMRSHARRNRERILAVAREAMTSQDDEISLNEVARRAGVGIGTLFRHFASREALLEALVHDRTTAICAEADRLLESEAPGTALITWLSDLVAYVATYRGVAAALLNGSRDARSALHRSCKNVDNAAAALLTRAQRAGEVRADIGVDEVIALVSAIAWVREQAPERAGQLEALMSIIATGLRLPGVTAF
;
A
#
# COMPACT_ATOMS: atom_id res chain seq x y z
N MET A 1 25.19 -25.50 49.18
CA MET A 1 25.54 -25.65 47.75
C MET A 1 24.27 -25.85 46.90
N ALA A 2 23.27 -24.95 47.03
CA ALA A 2 21.98 -25.09 46.33
C ALA A 2 21.24 -23.73 46.17
N ALA A 3 21.97 -22.65 45.89
CA ALA A 3 21.39 -21.30 45.71
C ALA A 3 22.03 -20.52 44.55
N ARG A 4 22.57 -21.22 43.54
CA ARG A 4 23.25 -20.59 42.39
C ARG A 4 22.82 -21.10 41.01
N MET A 5 21.67 -21.78 40.90
CA MET A 5 21.14 -22.30 39.62
C MET A 5 19.78 -21.74 39.21
N SER A 6 19.13 -20.92 40.06
CA SER A 6 17.81 -20.33 39.75
C SER A 6 17.88 -18.98 39.02
N ASP A 7 19.03 -18.31 38.99
CA ASP A 7 19.18 -16.96 38.40
C ASP A 7 19.57 -16.92 36.91
N LEU A 8 19.75 -18.06 36.24
CA LEU A 8 20.12 -18.13 34.81
C LEU A 8 18.93 -18.33 33.87
N ALA A 9 17.72 -18.57 34.39
CA ALA A 9 16.53 -18.84 33.59
C ALA A 9 15.65 -17.60 33.30
N GLU A 10 15.80 -16.49 34.03
CA GLU A 10 14.92 -15.32 33.92
C GLU A 10 15.38 -14.26 32.89
N ALA A 11 16.61 -14.35 32.38
CA ALA A 11 17.20 -13.31 31.52
C ALA A 11 16.94 -13.50 30.00
N THR A 12 16.30 -14.57 29.54
CA THR A 12 16.29 -14.94 28.11
C THR A 12 15.07 -14.46 27.31
N GLY A 13 13.96 -14.09 27.97
CA GLY A 13 12.71 -13.73 27.27
C GLY A 13 12.60 -12.26 26.84
N ARG A 14 13.26 -11.33 27.54
CA ARG A 14 13.12 -9.87 27.35
C ARG A 14 14.17 -9.24 26.40
N PRO A 15 15.47 -9.61 26.45
CA PRO A 15 16.46 -9.06 25.52
C PRO A 15 16.31 -9.61 24.10
N MET A 16 15.97 -10.89 23.91
CA MET A 16 15.78 -11.47 22.57
C MET A 16 14.62 -10.85 21.80
N ARG A 17 13.49 -10.56 22.46
CA ARG A 17 12.34 -9.87 21.84
C ARG A 17 12.68 -8.43 21.45
N SER A 18 13.45 -7.73 22.28
CA SER A 18 13.96 -6.38 21.97
C SER A 18 14.89 -6.39 20.76
N HIS A 19 15.81 -7.36 20.68
CA HIS A 19 16.71 -7.54 19.54
C HIS A 19 15.97 -7.88 18.25
N ALA A 20 15.02 -8.82 18.29
CA ALA A 20 14.21 -9.21 17.14
C ALA A 20 13.40 -8.01 16.60
N ARG A 21 12.79 -7.21 17.48
CA ARG A 21 12.08 -5.99 17.11
C ARG A 21 13.02 -4.97 16.46
N ARG A 22 14.17 -4.69 17.08
CA ARG A 22 15.17 -3.74 16.54
C ARG A 22 15.74 -4.19 15.19
N ASN A 23 15.86 -5.49 14.95
CA ASN A 23 16.26 -6.04 13.66
C ASN A 23 15.16 -5.84 12.62
N ARG A 24 13.90 -6.15 12.96
CA ARG A 24 12.74 -5.90 12.09
C ARG A 24 12.64 -4.43 11.69
N GLU A 25 12.77 -3.51 12.65
CA GLU A 25 12.72 -2.06 12.40
C GLU A 25 13.87 -1.60 11.48
N ARG A 26 15.10 -2.10 11.68
CA ARG A 26 16.23 -1.82 10.79
C ARG A 26 16.02 -2.32 9.37
N ILE A 27 15.50 -3.54 9.21
CA ILE A 27 15.17 -4.09 7.89
C ILE A 27 14.12 -3.21 7.20
N LEU A 28 13.06 -2.81 7.90
CA LEU A 28 12.02 -1.94 7.34
C LEU A 28 12.54 -0.55 6.99
N ALA A 29 13.42 0.03 7.79
CA ALA A 29 14.03 1.34 7.49
C ALA A 29 14.84 1.28 6.19
N VAL A 30 15.73 0.30 6.06
CA VAL A 30 16.55 0.10 4.85
C VAL A 30 15.69 -0.23 3.64
N ALA A 31 14.67 -1.09 3.80
CA ALA A 31 13.78 -1.44 2.72
C ALA A 31 12.97 -0.22 2.23
N ARG A 32 12.56 0.67 3.16
CA ARG A 32 11.88 1.92 2.83
C ARG A 32 12.76 2.82 1.99
N GLU A 33 14.00 3.04 2.40
CA GLU A 33 14.98 3.84 1.64
C GLU A 33 15.19 3.27 0.24
N ALA A 34 15.42 1.96 0.17
CA ALA A 34 15.65 1.23 -1.08
C ALA A 34 14.47 1.31 -2.06
N MET A 35 13.24 1.33 -1.54
CA MET A 35 12.02 1.39 -2.36
C MET A 35 11.62 2.80 -2.76
N THR A 36 12.22 3.82 -2.14
CA THR A 36 12.04 5.23 -2.49
C THR A 36 13.19 5.79 -3.34
N SER A 37 14.33 5.09 -3.42
CA SER A 37 15.46 5.50 -4.26
C SER A 37 15.18 5.30 -5.74
N GLN A 38 15.76 6.16 -6.58
CA GLN A 38 15.71 6.06 -8.04
C GLN A 38 16.63 4.97 -8.61
N ASP A 39 17.48 4.38 -7.76
CA ASP A 39 18.38 3.28 -8.14
C ASP A 39 17.58 2.02 -8.56
N ASP A 40 18.26 1.11 -9.26
CA ASP A 40 17.73 -0.19 -9.68
C ASP A 40 17.13 -0.98 -8.50
N GLU A 41 16.23 -1.91 -8.83
CA GLU A 41 15.55 -2.75 -7.85
C GLU A 41 16.55 -3.45 -6.89
N ILE A 42 16.52 -3.05 -5.62
CA ILE A 42 17.44 -3.59 -4.62
C ILE A 42 16.98 -4.99 -4.19
N SER A 43 17.87 -5.97 -4.33
CA SER A 43 17.61 -7.35 -3.90
C SER A 43 17.46 -7.49 -2.38
N LEU A 44 16.74 -8.52 -1.91
CA LEU A 44 16.64 -8.82 -0.46
C LEU A 44 18.02 -9.08 0.19
N ASN A 45 18.99 -9.60 -0.56
CA ASN A 45 20.36 -9.77 -0.09
C ASN A 45 21.02 -8.42 0.24
N GLU A 46 20.81 -7.43 -0.61
CA GLU A 46 21.34 -6.09 -0.42
C GLU A 46 20.62 -5.35 0.72
N VAL A 47 19.30 -5.54 0.87
CA VAL A 47 18.55 -5.07 2.06
C VAL A 47 19.12 -5.67 3.35
N ALA A 48 19.36 -6.99 3.38
CA ALA A 48 19.94 -7.66 4.54
C ALA A 48 21.33 -7.11 4.88
N ARG A 49 22.19 -6.94 3.86
CA ARG A 49 23.54 -6.38 3.99
C ARG A 49 23.51 -4.97 4.58
N ARG A 50 22.71 -4.07 4.01
CA ARG A 50 22.56 -2.68 4.48
C ARG A 50 21.95 -2.60 5.88
N ALA A 51 21.02 -3.49 6.23
CA ALA A 51 20.43 -3.56 7.57
C ALA A 51 21.36 -4.21 8.63
N GLY A 52 22.52 -4.72 8.22
CA GLY A 52 23.48 -5.38 9.10
C GLY A 52 22.94 -6.70 9.68
N VAL A 53 22.12 -7.42 8.92
CA VAL A 53 21.54 -8.72 9.32
C VAL A 53 21.90 -9.80 8.32
N GLY A 54 22.03 -11.05 8.79
CA GLY A 54 22.17 -12.20 7.88
C GLY A 54 20.88 -12.45 7.09
N ILE A 55 21.01 -12.95 5.85
CA ILE A 55 19.85 -13.23 4.96
C ILE A 55 18.83 -14.20 5.60
N GLY A 56 19.29 -15.20 6.35
CA GLY A 56 18.39 -16.10 7.10
C GLY A 56 17.62 -15.39 8.22
N THR A 57 18.17 -14.31 8.80
CA THR A 57 17.45 -13.47 9.76
C THR A 57 16.39 -12.61 9.06
N LEU A 58 16.68 -12.09 7.86
CA LEU A 58 15.67 -11.41 7.05
C LEU A 58 14.50 -12.35 6.73
N PHE A 59 14.77 -13.55 6.21
CA PHE A 59 13.71 -14.51 5.85
C PHE A 59 12.88 -14.99 7.06
N ARG A 60 13.47 -15.04 8.25
CA ARG A 60 12.72 -15.29 9.50
C ARG A 60 11.74 -14.17 9.86
N HIS A 61 12.01 -12.93 9.45
CA HIS A 61 11.10 -11.80 9.67
C HIS A 61 10.12 -11.60 8.50
N PHE A 62 10.56 -11.87 7.28
CA PHE A 62 9.84 -11.64 6.03
C PHE A 62 10.11 -12.80 5.08
N ALA A 63 9.17 -13.75 5.00
CA ALA A 63 9.35 -14.98 4.23
C ALA A 63 9.51 -14.74 2.72
N SER A 64 9.09 -13.58 2.22
CA SER A 64 9.19 -13.20 0.81
C SER A 64 9.34 -11.68 0.67
N ARG A 65 9.66 -11.22 -0.55
CA ARG A 65 9.65 -9.79 -0.91
C ARG A 65 8.27 -9.18 -0.70
N GLU A 66 7.21 -9.91 -1.03
CA GLU A 66 5.82 -9.47 -0.78
C GLU A 66 5.53 -9.32 0.71
N ALA A 67 6.06 -10.21 1.57
CA ALA A 67 5.87 -10.07 3.02
C ALA A 67 6.59 -8.82 3.59
N LEU A 68 7.73 -8.45 3.00
CA LEU A 68 8.42 -7.21 3.33
C LEU A 68 7.63 -5.98 2.84
N LEU A 69 7.13 -6.03 1.60
CA LEU A 69 6.27 -4.99 1.02
C LEU A 69 5.01 -4.80 1.87
N GLU A 70 4.30 -5.87 2.18
CA GLU A 70 3.10 -5.83 3.02
C GLU A 70 3.39 -5.12 4.34
N ALA A 71 4.48 -5.47 5.01
CA ALA A 71 4.86 -4.82 6.27
C ALA A 71 5.23 -3.33 6.13
N LEU A 72 5.68 -2.87 4.96
CA LEU A 72 5.97 -1.46 4.70
C LEU A 72 4.70 -0.65 4.43
N VAL A 73 3.72 -1.29 3.78
CA VAL A 73 2.52 -0.61 3.30
C VAL A 73 1.31 -0.78 4.23
N HIS A 74 1.35 -1.73 5.16
CA HIS A 74 0.24 -2.08 6.06
C HIS A 74 -0.40 -0.88 6.76
N ASP A 75 0.40 -0.06 7.45
CA ASP A 75 -0.11 1.09 8.21
C ASP A 75 -0.76 2.13 7.28
N ARG A 76 -0.22 2.27 6.07
CA ARG A 76 -0.72 3.24 5.09
C ARG A 76 -1.93 2.72 4.33
N THR A 77 -2.03 1.40 4.12
CA THR A 77 -3.27 0.74 3.67
C THR A 77 -4.37 0.94 4.71
N THR A 78 -4.04 0.78 5.99
CA THR A 78 -5.00 1.03 7.08
C THR A 78 -5.48 2.48 7.06
N ALA A 79 -4.57 3.44 6.87
CA ALA A 79 -4.92 4.85 6.77
C ALA A 79 -5.80 5.17 5.55
N ILE A 80 -5.48 4.64 4.37
CA ILE A 80 -6.29 4.92 3.16
C ILE A 80 -7.67 4.27 3.24
N CYS A 81 -7.81 3.09 3.88
CA CYS A 81 -9.12 2.48 4.13
C CYS A 81 -9.93 3.30 5.15
N ALA A 82 -9.31 3.76 6.24
CA ALA A 82 -9.99 4.65 7.19
C ALA A 82 -10.41 5.97 6.53
N GLU A 83 -9.65 6.46 5.55
CA GLU A 83 -10.06 7.63 4.76
C GLU A 83 -11.31 7.38 3.94
N ALA A 84 -11.43 6.20 3.32
CA ALA A 84 -12.64 5.83 2.60
C ALA A 84 -13.86 5.84 3.52
N ASP A 85 -13.72 5.30 4.74
CA ASP A 85 -14.80 5.28 5.74
C ASP A 85 -15.27 6.71 6.08
N ARG A 86 -14.34 7.66 6.24
CA ARG A 86 -14.68 9.08 6.46
C ARG A 86 -15.36 9.70 5.23
N LEU A 87 -14.82 9.44 4.04
CA LEU A 87 -15.32 10.00 2.79
C LEU A 87 -16.69 9.43 2.39
N LEU A 88 -17.07 8.26 2.88
CA LEU A 88 -18.42 7.70 2.74
C LEU A 88 -19.50 8.55 3.43
N GLU A 89 -19.12 9.40 4.39
CA GLU A 89 -20.03 10.33 5.07
C GLU A 89 -20.20 11.67 4.32
N SER A 90 -19.42 11.91 3.26
CA SER A 90 -19.46 13.15 2.47
C SER A 90 -20.82 13.37 1.80
N GLU A 91 -21.29 14.62 1.80
CA GLU A 91 -22.46 15.09 1.05
C GLU A 91 -22.21 15.17 -0.46
N ALA A 92 -20.95 15.06 -0.90
CA ALA A 92 -20.53 15.04 -2.30
C ALA A 92 -19.85 13.70 -2.66
N PRO A 93 -20.62 12.63 -2.95
CA PRO A 93 -20.11 11.28 -3.21
C PRO A 93 -19.11 11.16 -4.37
N GLY A 94 -19.34 11.85 -5.49
CA GLY A 94 -18.45 11.83 -6.64
C GLY A 94 -17.12 12.48 -6.33
N THR A 95 -17.14 13.65 -5.67
CA THR A 95 -15.93 14.33 -5.19
C THR A 95 -15.16 13.45 -4.22
N ALA A 96 -15.85 12.84 -3.26
CA ALA A 96 -15.27 11.93 -2.29
C ALA A 96 -14.56 10.74 -2.94
N LEU A 97 -15.17 10.12 -3.97
CA LEU A 97 -14.52 9.06 -4.75
C LEU A 97 -13.23 9.57 -5.41
N ILE A 98 -13.29 10.71 -6.12
CA ILE A 98 -12.12 11.23 -6.85
C ILE A 98 -10.99 11.65 -5.90
N THR A 99 -11.32 12.27 -4.76
CA THR A 99 -10.36 12.59 -3.69
C THR A 99 -9.66 11.32 -3.23
N TRP A 100 -10.43 10.29 -2.87
CA TRP A 100 -9.87 9.03 -2.39
C TRP A 100 -9.00 8.32 -3.43
N LEU A 101 -9.42 8.29 -4.70
CA LEU A 101 -8.62 7.71 -5.79
C LEU A 101 -7.31 8.49 -6.00
N SER A 102 -7.33 9.81 -5.85
CA SER A 102 -6.14 10.66 -5.95
C SER A 102 -5.15 10.34 -4.82
N ASP A 103 -5.65 10.20 -3.59
CA ASP A 103 -4.85 9.80 -2.42
C ASP A 103 -4.30 8.39 -2.57
N LEU A 104 -5.09 7.47 -3.15
CA LEU A 104 -4.64 6.12 -3.46
C LEU A 104 -3.49 6.16 -4.48
N VAL A 105 -3.57 6.93 -5.57
CA VAL A 105 -2.46 7.10 -6.52
C VAL A 105 -1.20 7.63 -5.82
N ALA A 106 -1.34 8.63 -4.94
CA ALA A 106 -0.22 9.18 -4.18
C ALA A 106 0.44 8.13 -3.26
N TYR A 107 -0.38 7.30 -2.62
CA TYR A 107 0.07 6.18 -1.81
C TYR A 107 0.81 5.12 -2.64
N VAL A 108 0.19 4.62 -3.71
CA VAL A 108 0.75 3.53 -4.53
C VAL A 108 2.08 3.92 -5.16
N ALA A 109 2.22 5.18 -5.60
CA ALA A 109 3.45 5.69 -6.17
C ALA A 109 4.57 5.96 -5.15
N THR A 110 4.34 5.75 -3.84
CA THR A 110 5.37 6.01 -2.81
C THR A 110 6.51 5.00 -2.90
N TYR A 111 6.22 3.74 -3.23
CA TYR A 111 7.19 2.65 -3.19
C TYR A 111 7.24 1.94 -4.53
N ARG A 112 8.47 1.74 -5.03
CA ARG A 112 8.66 1.00 -6.27
C ARG A 112 8.10 -0.41 -6.18
N GLY A 113 7.34 -0.80 -7.19
CA GLY A 113 6.71 -2.11 -7.29
C GLY A 113 5.40 -2.26 -6.49
N VAL A 114 4.94 -1.27 -5.72
CA VAL A 114 3.62 -1.34 -5.07
C VAL A 114 2.48 -1.29 -6.07
N ALA A 115 2.63 -0.54 -7.17
CA ALA A 115 1.62 -0.52 -8.25
C ALA A 115 1.41 -1.91 -8.87
N ALA A 116 2.49 -2.58 -9.25
CA ALA A 116 2.44 -3.94 -9.79
C ALA A 116 1.94 -4.95 -8.75
N ALA A 117 2.35 -4.79 -7.49
CA ALA A 117 1.93 -5.64 -6.39
C ALA A 117 0.42 -5.51 -6.10
N LEU A 118 -0.16 -4.32 -6.16
CA LEU A 118 -1.60 -4.10 -5.98
C LEU A 118 -2.43 -4.68 -7.14
N LEU A 119 -1.99 -4.48 -8.39
CA LEU A 119 -2.66 -5.04 -9.57
C LEU A 119 -2.83 -6.55 -9.52
N ASN A 120 -1.83 -7.24 -8.96
CA ASN A 120 -1.77 -8.71 -8.94
C ASN A 120 -2.21 -9.31 -7.60
N GLY A 121 -1.97 -8.61 -6.48
CA GLY A 121 -2.14 -9.15 -5.13
C GLY A 121 -3.59 -9.45 -4.75
N SER A 122 -4.57 -8.72 -5.29
CA SER A 122 -5.99 -9.03 -5.07
C SER A 122 -6.42 -10.36 -5.71
N ARG A 123 -5.71 -10.81 -6.75
CA ARG A 123 -6.04 -12.02 -7.53
C ARG A 123 -5.39 -13.29 -7.00
N ASP A 124 -4.28 -13.20 -6.26
CA ASP A 124 -3.62 -14.35 -5.62
C ASP A 124 -3.92 -14.40 -4.12
N ALA A 125 -4.81 -15.31 -3.71
CA ALA A 125 -5.16 -15.52 -2.31
C ALA A 125 -3.99 -15.97 -1.42
N ARG A 126 -2.88 -16.41 -2.02
CA ARG A 126 -1.66 -16.80 -1.29
C ARG A 126 -0.66 -15.67 -1.16
N SER A 127 -0.87 -14.55 -1.85
CA SER A 127 0.01 -13.39 -1.74
C SER A 127 -0.03 -12.83 -0.32
N ALA A 128 1.14 -12.42 0.19
CA ALA A 128 1.21 -11.74 1.48
C ALA A 128 0.43 -10.41 1.50
N LEU A 129 0.24 -9.80 0.32
CA LEU A 129 -0.46 -8.54 0.12
C LEU A 129 -1.98 -8.71 -0.09
N HIS A 130 -2.47 -9.95 -0.23
CA HIS A 130 -3.85 -10.21 -0.63
C HIS A 130 -4.88 -9.47 0.24
N ARG A 131 -4.68 -9.51 1.57
CA ARG A 131 -5.57 -8.82 2.52
C ARG A 131 -5.59 -7.32 2.29
N SER A 132 -4.42 -6.69 2.16
CA SER A 132 -4.31 -5.25 1.92
C SER A 132 -4.93 -4.85 0.59
N CYS A 133 -4.69 -5.62 -0.47
CA CYS A 133 -5.31 -5.40 -1.77
C CYS A 133 -6.84 -5.50 -1.67
N LYS A 134 -7.37 -6.55 -1.02
CA LYS A 134 -8.81 -6.73 -0.82
C LYS A 134 -9.44 -5.59 -0.01
N ASN A 135 -8.76 -5.07 1.00
CA ASN A 135 -9.25 -3.94 1.78
C ASN A 135 -9.35 -2.67 0.92
N VAL A 136 -8.36 -2.40 0.08
CA VAL A 136 -8.38 -1.30 -0.89
C VAL A 136 -9.50 -1.48 -1.92
N ASP A 137 -9.65 -2.68 -2.48
CA ASP A 137 -10.75 -2.98 -3.43
C ASP A 137 -12.12 -2.73 -2.78
N ASN A 138 -12.31 -3.19 -1.55
CA ASN A 138 -13.59 -3.02 -0.84
C ASN A 138 -13.90 -1.55 -0.55
N ALA A 139 -12.89 -0.77 -0.15
CA ALA A 139 -13.00 0.67 0.06
C ALA A 139 -13.38 1.40 -1.24
N ALA A 140 -12.68 1.08 -2.34
CA ALA A 140 -12.97 1.62 -3.67
C ALA A 140 -14.40 1.28 -4.13
N ALA A 141 -14.81 0.02 -3.97
CA ALA A 141 -16.14 -0.45 -4.34
C ALA A 141 -17.24 0.26 -3.55
N ALA A 142 -17.04 0.52 -2.25
CA ALA A 142 -18.00 1.21 -1.42
C ALA A 142 -18.21 2.67 -1.87
N LEU A 143 -17.12 3.41 -2.09
CA LEU A 143 -17.17 4.79 -2.59
C LEU A 143 -17.79 4.85 -4.00
N LEU A 144 -17.37 3.96 -4.90
CA LEU A 144 -17.91 3.87 -6.25
C LEU A 144 -19.42 3.62 -6.24
N THR A 145 -19.86 2.64 -5.45
CA THR A 145 -21.28 2.29 -5.30
C THR A 145 -22.08 3.48 -4.76
N ARG A 146 -21.54 4.21 -3.78
CA ARG A 146 -22.19 5.41 -3.24
C ARG A 146 -22.36 6.50 -4.31
N ALA A 147 -21.30 6.80 -5.06
CA ALA A 147 -21.33 7.80 -6.12
C ALA A 147 -22.26 7.41 -7.28
N GLN A 148 -22.34 6.12 -7.61
CA GLN A 148 -23.29 5.58 -8.60
C GLN A 148 -24.74 5.70 -8.11
N ARG A 149 -25.02 5.38 -6.84
CA ARG A 149 -26.36 5.52 -6.25
C ARG A 149 -26.82 6.97 -6.17
N ALA A 150 -25.89 7.92 -6.04
CA ALA A 150 -26.17 9.35 -6.09
C ALA A 150 -26.46 9.85 -7.52
N GLY A 151 -26.24 9.04 -8.56
CA GLY A 151 -26.42 9.46 -9.94
C GLY A 151 -25.31 10.38 -10.45
N GLU A 152 -24.14 10.37 -9.80
CA GLU A 152 -23.00 11.22 -10.17
C GLU A 152 -21.98 10.46 -11.05
N VAL A 153 -21.88 9.14 -10.87
CA VAL A 153 -20.94 8.26 -11.58
C VAL A 153 -21.68 7.20 -12.40
N ARG A 154 -21.17 6.90 -13.59
CA ARG A 154 -21.77 5.91 -14.51
C ARG A 154 -21.79 4.49 -13.89
N ALA A 155 -22.86 3.75 -14.14
CA ALA A 155 -23.12 2.45 -13.51
C ALA A 155 -22.50 1.25 -14.25
N ASP A 156 -21.94 1.46 -15.43
CA ASP A 156 -21.35 0.42 -16.29
C ASP A 156 -19.82 0.28 -16.10
N ILE A 157 -19.27 0.91 -15.06
CA ILE A 157 -17.88 0.70 -14.64
C ILE A 157 -17.83 0.01 -13.27
N GLY A 158 -16.98 -1.01 -13.16
CA GLY A 158 -16.74 -1.74 -11.93
C GLY A 158 -15.50 -1.26 -11.18
N VAL A 159 -15.32 -1.83 -9.98
CA VAL A 159 -14.15 -1.55 -9.14
C VAL A 159 -12.85 -2.02 -9.79
N ASP A 160 -12.89 -3.12 -10.54
CA ASP A 160 -11.71 -3.70 -11.19
C ASP A 160 -11.12 -2.72 -12.23
N GLU A 161 -11.97 -2.08 -13.05
CA GLU A 161 -11.54 -1.07 -14.02
C GLU A 161 -10.95 0.17 -13.32
N VAL A 162 -11.59 0.62 -12.23
CA VAL A 162 -11.13 1.79 -11.46
C VAL A 162 -9.77 1.53 -10.80
N ILE A 163 -9.59 0.36 -10.18
CA ILE A 163 -8.32 -0.04 -9.56
C ILE A 163 -7.22 -0.22 -10.61
N ALA A 164 -7.55 -0.78 -11.78
CA ALA A 164 -6.62 -0.91 -12.88
C ALA A 164 -6.13 0.48 -13.38
N LEU A 165 -7.05 1.44 -13.55
CA LEU A 165 -6.72 2.81 -13.94
C LEU A 165 -5.83 3.52 -12.93
N VAL A 166 -6.18 3.47 -11.64
CA VAL A 166 -5.37 4.06 -10.56
C VAL A 166 -3.98 3.45 -10.53
N SER A 167 -3.89 2.13 -10.63
CA SER A 167 -2.61 1.42 -10.61
C SER A 167 -1.75 1.77 -11.84
N ALA A 168 -2.36 1.94 -13.01
CA ALA A 168 -1.67 2.39 -14.22
C ALA A 168 -1.09 3.80 -14.06
N ILE A 169 -1.85 4.75 -13.51
CA ILE A 169 -1.35 6.11 -13.23
C ILE A 169 -0.22 6.06 -12.20
N ALA A 170 -0.39 5.30 -11.12
CA ALA A 170 0.63 5.17 -10.09
C ALA A 170 1.92 4.54 -10.64
N TRP A 171 1.81 3.55 -11.53
CA TRP A 171 2.95 2.96 -12.23
C TRP A 171 3.63 3.97 -13.15
N VAL A 172 2.89 4.77 -13.93
CA VAL A 172 3.49 5.83 -14.76
C VAL A 172 4.23 6.84 -13.88
N ARG A 173 3.67 7.24 -12.74
CA ARG A 173 4.34 8.14 -11.78
C ARG A 173 5.62 7.54 -11.19
N GLU A 174 5.61 6.24 -10.93
CA GLU A 174 6.78 5.51 -10.46
C GLU A 174 7.91 5.52 -11.52
N GLN A 175 7.57 5.31 -12.80
CA GLN A 175 8.54 5.19 -13.89
C GLN A 175 9.02 6.53 -14.46
N ALA A 176 8.19 7.58 -14.32
CA ALA A 176 8.46 8.90 -14.88
C ALA A 176 8.20 10.00 -13.82
N PRO A 177 9.04 10.13 -12.78
CA PRO A 177 8.86 11.14 -11.75
C PRO A 177 8.84 12.58 -12.30
N GLU A 178 9.54 12.83 -13.42
CA GLU A 178 9.53 14.11 -14.13
C GLU A 178 8.16 14.47 -14.70
N ARG A 179 7.29 13.47 -14.91
CA ARG A 179 5.89 13.65 -15.34
C ARG A 179 4.91 13.73 -14.17
N ALA A 180 5.38 13.82 -12.92
CA ALA A 180 4.51 13.85 -11.74
C ALA A 180 3.46 14.98 -11.78
N GLY A 181 3.77 16.12 -12.43
CA GLY A 181 2.83 17.23 -12.63
C GLY A 181 1.63 16.90 -13.53
N GLN A 182 1.64 15.78 -14.24
CA GLN A 182 0.51 15.32 -15.05
C GLN A 182 -0.58 14.59 -14.24
N LEU A 183 -0.34 14.31 -12.94
CA LEU A 183 -1.30 13.59 -12.10
C LEU A 183 -2.66 14.29 -12.07
N GLU A 184 -2.68 15.60 -11.87
CA GLU A 184 -3.93 16.37 -11.83
C GLU A 184 -4.70 16.26 -13.15
N ALA A 185 -3.98 16.32 -14.28
CA ALA A 185 -4.59 16.17 -15.59
C ALA A 185 -5.14 14.74 -15.81
N LEU A 186 -4.39 13.70 -15.43
CA LEU A 186 -4.83 12.31 -15.55
C LEU A 186 -6.03 12.01 -14.64
N MET A 187 -6.02 12.52 -13.41
CA MET A 187 -7.16 12.39 -12.50
C MET A 187 -8.37 13.17 -12.99
N SER A 188 -8.18 14.35 -13.59
CA SER A 188 -9.25 15.12 -14.23
C SER A 188 -9.89 14.37 -15.41
N ILE A 189 -9.08 13.70 -16.23
CA ILE A 189 -9.57 12.84 -17.33
C ILE A 189 -10.39 11.68 -16.78
N ILE A 190 -9.90 10.98 -15.73
CA ILE A 190 -10.66 9.91 -15.07
C ILE A 190 -11.96 10.45 -14.50
N ALA A 191 -11.91 11.54 -13.74
CA ALA A 191 -13.09 12.16 -13.15
C ALA A 191 -14.14 12.48 -14.22
N THR A 192 -13.72 13.08 -15.33
CA THR A 192 -14.61 13.39 -16.45
C THR A 192 -15.18 12.12 -17.09
N GLY A 193 -14.38 11.07 -17.29
CA GLY A 193 -14.82 9.81 -17.89
C GLY A 193 -15.73 8.96 -17.00
N LEU A 194 -15.67 9.15 -15.68
CA LEU A 194 -16.52 8.49 -14.69
C LEU A 194 -17.88 9.16 -14.52
N ARG A 195 -18.01 10.45 -14.81
CA ARG A 195 -19.27 11.19 -14.66
C ARG A 195 -20.38 10.59 -15.51
N LEU A 196 -21.60 10.60 -14.97
CA LEU A 196 -22.79 10.37 -15.78
C LEU A 196 -22.99 11.53 -16.77
N PRO A 197 -23.48 11.25 -18.00
CA PRO A 197 -23.81 12.30 -18.96
C PRO A 197 -24.79 13.32 -18.35
N GLY A 198 -24.42 14.61 -18.38
CA GLY A 198 -25.22 15.70 -17.81
C GLY A 198 -24.74 16.22 -16.45
N VAL A 199 -23.81 15.51 -15.78
CA VAL A 199 -23.13 16.00 -14.57
C VAL A 199 -21.94 16.86 -14.98
N THR A 200 -21.97 18.15 -14.64
CA THR A 200 -20.98 19.14 -15.10
C THR A 200 -19.75 19.23 -14.21
N ALA A 201 -19.87 18.90 -12.93
CA ALA A 201 -18.77 18.91 -11.96
C ALA A 201 -18.99 17.87 -10.86
N PHE A 202 -17.88 17.48 -10.23
CA PHE A 202 -17.87 16.94 -8.87
C PHE A 202 -17.46 18.07 -7.93
#